data_AF-A0A935N149-F1
#
_entry.id   AF-A0A935N149-F1
#
_cell.length_a   1.000
_cell.length_b   1.000
_cell.length_c   1.000
_cell.angle_alpha   90.00
_cell.angle_beta   90.00
_cell.angle_gamma   90.00
#
_symmetry.space_group_name_H-M   'P 1'
#
loop_
_entity.id
_entity.type
_entity.pdbx_description
1 polymer ?
#
loop_
_entity_poly.entity_id
_entity_poly.type
_entity_poly.pdbx_seq_one_letter_code
_entity_poly.pdbx_strand_id
1 'polypeptide(L)' 'MSYYKPALAFEMLKSALGDELFKECLKEFILRWNGKHPTPWDMFYTFEDVTKQDLKWFWNPMVFESHIP' A
#
# COMPACT_ATOMS: atom_id res chain seq x y z
N MET A 1 -12.11 15.16 -3.87
CA MET A 1 -10.73 15.14 -3.35
C MET A 1 -10.18 13.70 -3.32
N SER A 2 -9.99 13.07 -4.49
CA SER A 2 -9.64 11.63 -4.54
C SER A 2 -8.16 11.33 -4.80
N TYR A 3 -7.33 12.37 -5.01
CA TYR A 3 -5.89 12.23 -5.33
C TYR A 3 -4.96 12.48 -4.13
N TYR A 4 -5.45 13.14 -3.08
CA TYR A 4 -4.62 13.49 -1.93
C TYR A 4 -4.36 12.29 -1.02
N LYS A 5 -5.38 11.46 -0.81
CA LYS A 5 -5.31 10.24 0.00
C LYS A 5 -4.27 9.22 -0.51
N PRO A 6 -4.23 8.85 -1.81
CA PRO A 6 -3.23 7.91 -2.30
C PRO A 6 -1.81 8.48 -2.27
N ALA A 7 -1.63 9.77 -2.56
CA ALA A 7 -0.30 10.40 -2.50
C ALA A 7 0.28 10.39 -1.08
N LEU A 8 -0.53 10.74 -0.08
CA LEU A 8 -0.14 10.65 1.32
C LEU A 8 0.13 9.20 1.75
N ALA A 9 -0.69 8.26 1.26
CA ALA A 9 -0.50 6.85 1.52
C ALA A 9 0.87 6.34 1.04
N PHE A 10 1.26 6.73 -0.18
CA PHE A 10 2.55 6.38 -0.75
C PHE A 10 3.73 6.97 0.03
N GLU A 11 3.66 8.23 0.42
CA GLU A 11 4.72 8.88 1.19
C GLU A 11 4.89 8.25 2.58
N MET A 12 3.80 7.93 3.27
CA MET A 12 3.86 7.28 4.59
C MET A 12 4.39 5.84 4.48
N LEU A 13 4.01 5.09 3.44
CA LEU A 13 4.58 3.75 3.19
C LEU A 13 6.07 3.80 2.91
N LYS A 14 6.48 4.75 2.08
CA LYS A 14 7.89 4.97 1.78
C LYS A 14 8.66 5.36 3.03
N SER A 15 8.08 6.18 3.92
CA SER A 15 8.71 6.54 5.19
C SER A 15 8.77 5.36 6.18
N ALA A 16 7.78 4.48 6.19
CA ALA A 16 7.72 3.34 7.11
C ALA A 16 8.63 2.18 6.67
N LEU A 17 8.66 1.88 5.37
CA LEU A 17 9.42 0.76 4.78
C LEU A 17 10.83 1.17 4.34
N GLY A 18 11.04 2.45 4.00
CA GLY A 18 12.25 2.93 3.34
C GLY A 18 12.24 2.70 1.83
N ASP A 19 13.05 3.48 1.11
CA ASP A 19 13.09 3.49 -0.36
C ASP A 19 13.44 2.13 -1.00
N GLU A 20 14.27 1.31 -0.34
CA GLU A 20 14.74 0.03 -0.88
C GLU A 20 13.65 -1.05 -0.82
N LEU A 21 13.08 -1.28 0.37
CA LEU A 21 11.96 -2.22 0.56
C LEU A 21 10.73 -1.78 -0.23
N PHE A 22 10.42 -0.48 -0.29
CA PHE A 22 9.30 0.03 -1.07
C PHE A 22 9.45 -0.29 -2.57
N LYS A 23 10.67 -0.13 -3.12
CA LYS A 23 10.95 -0.50 -4.52
C LYS A 23 10.84 -1.99 -4.76
N GLU A 24 11.28 -2.82 -3.81
CA GLU A 24 11.16 -4.28 -3.90
C GLU A 24 9.68 -4.71 -3.90
N CYS A 25 8.88 -4.16 -2.98
CA CYS A 25 7.45 -4.39 -2.91
C CYS A 25 6.72 -3.99 -4.19
N LEU A 26 7.07 -2.83 -4.77
CA LEU A 26 6.50 -2.40 -6.05
C LEU A 26 6.88 -3.33 -7.20
N LYS A 27 8.13 -3.77 -7.28
CA LYS A 27 8.56 -4.73 -8.31
C LYS A 27 7.79 -6.04 -8.19
N GLU A 28 7.66 -6.58 -6.98
CA GLU A 28 6.91 -7.80 -6.73
C GLU A 28 5.42 -7.63 -7.03
N PHE A 29 4.83 -6.50 -6.68
CA PHE A 29 3.46 -6.18 -7.04
C PHE A 29 3.26 -6.15 -8.56
N ILE A 30 4.12 -5.43 -9.29
CA ILE A 30 4.05 -5.37 -10.75
C ILE A 30 4.23 -6.78 -11.35
N LEU A 31 5.15 -7.59 -10.83
CA LEU A 31 5.40 -8.95 -11.32
C LEU A 31 4.18 -9.86 -11.09
N ARG A 32 3.58 -9.82 -9.90
CA ARG A 32 2.40 -10.64 -9.52
C ARG A 32 1.14 -10.25 -10.30
N TRP A 33 0.98 -8.97 -10.56
CA TRP A 33 -0.22 -8.40 -11.18
C TRP A 33 -0.03 -8.03 -12.65
N ASN A 34 1.10 -8.42 -13.25
CA ASN A 34 1.34 -8.23 -14.68
C ASN A 34 0.27 -8.95 -15.51
N GLY A 35 -0.52 -8.19 -16.27
CA GLY A 35 -1.61 -8.72 -17.10
C GLY A 35 -2.91 -9.06 -16.35
N LYS A 36 -3.06 -8.65 -15.08
CA LYS A 36 -4.29 -8.81 -14.27
C LYS A 36 -4.82 -7.45 -13.83
N HIS A 37 -6.09 -7.39 -13.40
CA HIS A 37 -6.66 -6.20 -12.77
C HIS A 37 -6.50 -6.29 -11.24
N PRO A 38 -5.50 -5.64 -10.63
CA PRO A 38 -5.33 -5.61 -9.19
C PRO A 38 -6.43 -4.76 -8.53
N THR A 39 -6.90 -5.21 -7.38
CA THR A 39 -7.66 -4.38 -6.46
C THR A 39 -6.71 -3.62 -5.52
N PRO A 40 -7.17 -2.53 -4.87
CA PRO A 40 -6.34 -1.80 -3.90
C PRO A 40 -5.81 -2.71 -2.77
N TRP A 41 -6.57 -3.73 -2.38
CA TRP A 41 -6.18 -4.70 -1.35
C TRP A 41 -5.00 -5.57 -1.77
N ASP A 42 -4.87 -5.88 -3.05
CA ASP A 42 -3.81 -6.73 -3.58
C ASP A 42 -2.42 -6.11 -3.47
N MET A 43 -2.37 -4.77 -3.59
CA MET A 43 -1.14 -4.02 -3.33
C MET A 43 -0.76 -4.14 -1.85
N PHE A 44 -1.72 -4.00 -0.94
CA PHE A 44 -1.48 -4.14 0.51
C PHE A 44 -1.00 -5.54 0.89
N TYR A 45 -1.65 -6.58 0.38
CA TYR A 45 -1.23 -7.96 0.62
C TYR A 45 0.17 -8.24 0.09
N THR A 46 0.52 -7.70 -1.08
CA THR A 46 1.86 -7.90 -1.63
C THR A 46 2.92 -7.20 -0.77
N PHE A 47 2.62 -6.00 -0.27
CA PHE A 47 3.55 -5.27 0.60
C PHE A 47 3.71 -5.94 1.97
N GLU A 48 2.63 -6.44 2.58
CA GLU A 48 2.69 -7.20 3.84
C GLU A 48 3.47 -8.52 3.67
N ASP A 49 3.29 -9.21 2.55
CA ASP A 49 3.98 -10.47 2.25
C ASP A 49 5.50 -10.29 2.00
N VAL A 50 5.88 -9.25 1.26
CA VAL A 50 7.29 -8.93 0.96
C VAL A 50 8.01 -8.38 2.20
N THR A 51 7.37 -7.46 2.93
CA THR A 51 7.99 -6.83 4.11
C THR A 51 7.96 -7.72 5.34
N LYS A 52 7.10 -8.75 5.35
CA LYS A 52 6.81 -9.60 6.53
C LYS A 52 6.36 -8.78 7.75
N GLN A 53 5.89 -7.55 7.53
CA GLN A 53 5.45 -6.63 8.57
C GLN A 53 3.94 -6.46 8.49
N ASP A 54 3.27 -6.48 9.63
CA ASP A 54 1.84 -6.21 9.68
C ASP A 54 1.63 -4.70 9.42
N LEU A 55 1.12 -4.39 8.22
CA LEU A 55 0.85 -3.01 7.80
C LEU A 55 -0.61 -2.62 8.08
N LYS A 56 -1.39 -3.48 8.75
CA LYS A 56 -2.82 -3.21 9.03
C LYS A 56 -3.03 -1.97 9.86
N TRP A 57 -2.08 -1.60 10.73
CA TRP A 57 -2.11 -0.36 11.50
C TRP A 57 -2.18 0.90 10.62
N PHE A 58 -1.68 0.81 9.39
CA PHE A 58 -1.66 1.91 8.42
C PHE A 58 -2.91 1.95 7.53
N TRP A 59 -3.38 0.78 7.09
CA TRP A 59 -4.53 0.69 6.17
C TRP A 59 -5.87 0.83 6.88
N ASN A 60 -5.99 0.40 8.13
CA ASN A 60 -7.26 0.41 8.86
C ASN A 60 -7.84 1.84 9.00
N PRO A 61 -7.10 2.87 9.44
CA PRO A 61 -7.62 4.24 9.46
C PRO A 61 -7.83 4.80 8.04
N MET A 62 -6.96 4.50 7.07
CA MET A 62 -7.08 5.08 5.72
C MET A 62 -8.22 4.49 4.87
N VAL A 63 -8.64 3.25 5.13
CA VAL A 63 -9.72 2.56 4.39
C VAL A 63 -11.06 2.66 5.11
N PHE A 64 -11.10 2.59 6.44
CA PHE A 64 -12.36 2.60 7.21
C PHE A 64 -12.78 3.99 7.70
N GLU A 65 -11.89 4.98 7.77
CA GLU A 65 -12.26 6.35 8.19
C GLU A 65 -12.87 7.14 7.01
N SER A 66 -14.00 6.63 6.53
CA SER A 66 -15.08 7.43 5.95
C SER A 66 -16.14 7.67 7.02
N HIS A 67 -15.72 8.13 8.20
CA HIS A 67 -16.63 8.72 9.17
C HIS A 67 -16.10 10.10 9.58
N ILE A 68 -16.13 11.00 8.61
CA ILE A 68 -16.24 12.43 8.91
C ILE A 68 -17.75 12.65 9.10
N PRO A 69 -18.23 13.11 10.27
CA PRO A 69 -19.64 13.46 10.47
C PRO A 69 -20.09 14.60 9.53
#